data_AF-A0A9D9SJV5-F1
#
_entry.id   AF-A0A9D9SJV5-F1
#
_cell.length_a   1.000
_cell.length_b   1.000
_cell.length_c   1.000
_cell.angle_alpha   90.00
_cell.angle_beta   90.00
_cell.angle_gamma   90.00
#
_symmetry.space_group_name_H-M   'P 1'
#
loop_
_entity.id
_entity.type
_entity.pdbx_description
1 polymer ?
#
loop_
_entity_poly.entity_id
_entity_poly.type
_entity_poly.pdbx_seq_one_letter_code
_entity_poly.pdbx_strand_id
1 'polypeptide(L)'
;MSALARLPGLDGLRGVAVLAVIGYHLNLGNFLPAGFLGVDIFFTVSGFIITALMLQEHAKTGRIDFAAFYLRRARRLFPAALLMLLLLVPLTPLLLPAALPRLREDLPAAFLYVSNWWQIVAQQSYFEAIDQPRLLQHLWSLAVEEQYYLLWPLAALWLLNRASRTGLGMCAALIALASTAWMAWLYATQIDGGDPSRVYLGTDTHLMGLLAGSALAAWWNPWKIRMASPASDELLNLAGTAALATLIWGMAETHEGTPGLYQGGFLLAVMLTCMVIGAATREGTWVAWMLSTRPMLWLGARSYSLYLWHWPVVVWLRPSSQADALELTWVNAARLAITLLCAEASYRWVETRWAHGFKGKPWRRSMVLAVSGLVLVNAGVLGFVSAPQALKPTELPEAPQAASASPAPVTPPKVNGARYQKVTLVGDSVLLGASPYLLRRLPSASVEAKVGRQGSDGLKVVQSLREEAQLGDAAVIHLGTNGYLAEKQFRALLEQLTDRKTVVVVNVYGARRWTSPNNNMIARVSQDFGNVQLVDWHAIGQANPNYFVQDGIHLSGSGIHAYYNQIRMALGQPEAMVSGPTLRQLKRPQLPKPSAQPEPANPEPKATNLPAGTTLSSTALTDPSTSP
;
A
#
# COMPACT_ATOMS: atom_id res chain seq x y z
N MET A 1 19.48 37.55 0.00
CA MET A 1 18.35 36.65 -0.33
C MET A 1 18.32 36.48 -1.85
N SER A 2 18.41 35.24 -2.35
CA SER A 2 18.59 34.93 -3.77
C SER A 2 17.27 35.11 -4.54
N ALA A 3 17.33 35.71 -5.74
CA ALA A 3 16.23 35.99 -6.68
C ALA A 3 15.30 34.83 -7.11
N LEU A 4 15.39 33.64 -6.51
CA LEU A 4 14.24 32.72 -6.44
C LEU A 4 13.41 33.13 -5.22
N ALA A 5 12.82 34.32 -5.29
CA ALA A 5 11.71 34.69 -4.41
C ALA A 5 10.66 33.58 -4.54
N ARG A 6 10.09 33.17 -3.40
CA ARG A 6 9.12 32.07 -3.30
C ARG A 6 8.11 32.16 -4.45
N LEU A 7 8.19 31.27 -5.44
CA LEU A 7 7.36 31.29 -6.64
C LEU A 7 5.94 30.86 -6.23
N PRO A 8 4.98 31.79 -6.03
CA PRO A 8 3.75 31.48 -5.32
C PRO A 8 2.89 30.47 -6.08
N GLY A 9 2.90 30.53 -7.42
CA GLY A 9 2.21 29.58 -8.27
C GLY A 9 2.68 28.12 -8.10
N LEU A 10 3.97 27.89 -7.78
CA LEU A 10 4.47 26.53 -7.52
C LEU A 10 4.03 26.01 -6.15
N ASP A 11 3.93 26.88 -5.14
CA ASP A 11 3.32 26.49 -3.86
C ASP A 11 1.84 26.15 -4.07
N GLY A 12 1.09 26.93 -4.84
CA GLY A 12 -0.29 26.61 -5.19
C GLY A 12 -0.45 25.28 -5.91
N LEU A 13 0.41 24.99 -6.89
CA LEU A 13 0.42 23.70 -7.61
C LEU A 13 0.67 22.51 -6.66
N ARG A 14 1.55 22.67 -5.67
CA ARG A 14 1.73 21.69 -4.58
C ARG A 14 0.47 21.53 -3.72
N GLY A 15 -0.30 22.60 -3.55
CA GLY A 15 -1.62 22.57 -2.92
C GLY A 15 -2.63 21.72 -3.71
N VAL A 16 -2.70 21.89 -5.03
CA VAL A 16 -3.53 21.04 -5.92
C VAL A 16 -3.11 19.58 -5.82
N ALA A 17 -1.81 19.30 -5.89
CA ALA A 17 -1.25 17.96 -5.81
C ALA A 17 -1.63 17.24 -4.51
N VAL A 18 -1.48 17.88 -3.34
CA VAL A 18 -1.84 17.22 -2.06
C VAL A 18 -3.34 17.00 -1.92
N LEU A 19 -4.17 17.92 -2.43
CA LEU A 19 -5.62 17.74 -2.41
C LEU A 19 -6.06 16.54 -3.26
N ALA A 20 -5.46 16.35 -4.44
CA ALA A 20 -5.72 15.19 -5.28
C ALA A 20 -5.36 13.88 -4.57
N VAL A 21 -4.18 13.82 -3.93
CA VAL A 21 -3.72 12.65 -3.17
C VAL A 21 -4.65 12.36 -1.98
N ILE A 22 -5.04 13.38 -1.21
CA ILE A 22 -5.95 13.20 -0.07
C ILE A 22 -7.33 12.76 -0.57
N GLY A 23 -7.85 13.39 -1.62
CA GLY A 23 -9.15 13.04 -2.22
C GLY A 23 -9.21 11.58 -2.68
N TYR A 24 -8.11 11.09 -3.28
CA TYR A 24 -7.94 9.70 -3.65
C TYR A 24 -8.04 8.74 -2.45
N HIS A 25 -7.27 9.00 -1.38
CA HIS A 25 -7.23 8.11 -0.21
C HIS A 25 -8.48 8.20 0.68
N LEU A 26 -9.19 9.34 0.68
CA LEU A 26 -10.48 9.47 1.36
C LEU A 26 -11.63 8.79 0.62
N ASN A 27 -11.41 8.38 -0.64
CA ASN A 27 -12.43 7.81 -1.50
C ASN A 27 -13.72 8.66 -1.54
N LEU A 28 -13.58 9.96 -1.82
CA LEU A 28 -14.69 10.93 -1.84
C LEU A 28 -15.64 10.67 -3.03
N GLY A 29 -16.43 9.60 -2.96
CA GLY A 29 -17.42 9.23 -3.97
C GLY A 29 -16.82 8.90 -5.34
N ASN A 30 -15.59 8.39 -5.40
CA ASN A 30 -14.83 8.19 -6.64
C ASN A 30 -14.70 9.46 -7.50
N PHE A 31 -14.67 10.67 -6.92
CA PHE A 31 -14.54 11.91 -7.69
C PHE A 31 -13.16 12.08 -8.35
N LEU A 32 -12.10 11.57 -7.71
CA LEU A 32 -10.73 11.58 -8.24
C LEU A 32 -10.10 10.18 -8.14
N PRO A 33 -10.56 9.22 -8.95
CA PRO A 33 -10.07 7.84 -8.94
C PRO A 33 -8.60 7.75 -9.33
N ALA A 34 -8.05 8.71 -10.06
CA ALA A 34 -6.62 8.86 -10.33
C ALA A 34 -5.96 10.04 -9.60
N GLY A 35 -6.49 10.46 -8.44
CA GLY A 35 -5.86 11.51 -7.62
C GLY A 35 -4.45 11.17 -7.10
N PHE A 36 -4.04 9.90 -7.18
CA PHE A 36 -2.65 9.46 -6.94
C PHE A 36 -1.64 10.09 -7.91
N LEU A 37 -2.08 10.55 -9.10
CA LEU A 37 -1.26 11.33 -10.04
C LEU A 37 -0.79 12.67 -9.45
N GLY A 38 -1.37 13.13 -8.34
CA GLY A 38 -0.83 14.26 -7.58
C GLY A 38 0.60 14.03 -7.10
N VAL A 39 1.04 12.78 -6.92
CA VAL A 39 2.45 12.46 -6.60
C VAL A 39 3.37 12.82 -7.77
N ASP A 40 2.97 12.56 -9.01
CA ASP A 40 3.74 12.92 -10.20
C ASP A 40 3.83 14.44 -10.41
N ILE A 41 2.80 15.19 -9.97
CA ILE A 41 2.88 16.64 -9.89
C ILE A 41 3.96 17.06 -8.88
N PHE A 42 4.00 16.44 -7.70
CA PHE A 42 5.06 16.69 -6.72
C PHE A 42 6.45 16.40 -7.28
N PHE A 43 6.64 15.23 -7.89
CA PHE A 43 7.89 14.85 -8.53
C PHE A 43 8.35 15.86 -9.57
N THR A 44 7.45 16.29 -10.46
CA THR A 44 7.77 17.26 -11.51
C THR A 44 8.15 18.63 -10.92
N VAL A 45 7.40 19.11 -9.93
CA VAL A 45 7.71 20.36 -9.22
C VAL A 45 9.04 20.26 -8.45
N SER A 46 9.28 19.16 -7.76
CA SER A 46 10.52 18.89 -7.02
C SER A 46 11.74 18.86 -7.95
N GLY A 47 11.62 18.18 -9.09
CA GLY A 47 12.63 18.14 -10.14
C GLY A 47 12.99 19.53 -10.66
N PHE A 48 11.96 20.31 -10.97
CA PHE A 48 12.11 21.69 -11.44
C PHE A 48 12.80 22.60 -10.41
N ILE A 49 12.30 22.63 -9.17
CA ILE A 49 12.80 23.54 -8.13
C ILE A 49 14.26 23.22 -7.77
N ILE A 50 14.59 21.94 -7.58
CA ILE A 50 15.95 21.55 -7.19
C ILE A 50 16.95 21.88 -8.28
N THR A 51 16.66 21.50 -9.51
CA THR A 51 17.53 21.78 -10.65
C THR A 51 17.64 23.29 -10.89
N ALA A 52 16.55 24.04 -10.74
CA ALA A 52 16.56 25.50 -10.85
C ALA A 52 17.48 26.18 -9.80
N LEU A 53 17.35 25.79 -8.53
CA LEU A 53 18.17 26.35 -7.45
C LEU A 53 19.66 26.07 -7.65
N MET A 54 20.01 24.83 -8.01
CA MET A 54 21.38 24.44 -8.30
C MET A 54 21.98 25.23 -9.45
N LEU A 55 21.24 25.33 -10.55
CA LEU A 55 21.64 26.06 -11.74
C LEU A 55 21.78 27.57 -11.47
N GLN A 56 20.97 28.12 -10.57
CA GLN A 56 21.08 29.51 -10.14
C GLN A 56 22.32 29.73 -9.26
N GLU A 57 22.60 28.82 -8.32
CA GLU A 57 23.77 28.86 -7.45
C GLU A 57 25.07 28.75 -8.24
N HIS A 58 25.13 27.78 -9.16
CA HIS A 58 26.27 27.59 -10.05
C HIS A 58 26.48 28.80 -10.97
N ALA A 59 25.42 29.39 -11.53
CA ALA A 59 25.55 30.59 -12.36
C ALA A 59 26.07 31.82 -11.57
N LYS A 60 25.83 31.89 -10.26
CA LYS A 60 26.29 33.00 -9.41
C LYS A 60 27.69 32.82 -8.85
N THR A 61 28.09 31.58 -8.54
CA THR A 61 29.30 31.30 -7.75
C THR A 61 30.31 30.41 -8.48
N GLY A 62 29.94 29.84 -9.64
CA GLY A 62 30.73 28.83 -10.35
C GLY A 62 30.82 27.48 -9.62
N ARG A 63 30.19 27.33 -8.45
CA ARG A 63 30.23 26.13 -7.60
C ARG A 63 28.84 25.80 -7.08
N ILE A 64 28.69 24.60 -6.51
CA ILE A 64 27.47 24.17 -5.82
C ILE A 64 27.90 23.70 -4.43
N ASP A 65 27.36 24.31 -3.38
CA ASP A 65 27.59 23.89 -2.00
C ASP A 65 26.64 22.73 -1.64
N PHE A 66 27.09 21.51 -1.89
CA PHE A 66 26.34 20.29 -1.58
C PHE A 66 26.07 20.14 -0.09
N ALA A 67 27.04 20.47 0.77
CA ALA A 67 26.86 20.34 2.20
C ALA A 67 25.71 21.24 2.67
N ALA A 68 25.68 22.50 2.22
CA ALA A 68 24.59 23.41 2.52
C ALA A 68 23.28 22.99 1.86
N PHE A 69 23.30 22.44 0.64
CA PHE A 69 22.13 21.89 -0.04
C PHE A 69 21.47 20.77 0.78
N TYR A 70 22.22 19.71 1.09
CA TYR A 70 21.71 18.56 1.84
C TYR A 70 21.28 18.95 3.25
N LEU A 71 22.01 19.86 3.89
CA LEU A 71 21.67 20.35 5.21
C LEU A 71 20.37 21.15 5.24
N ARG A 72 20.12 22.01 4.24
CA ARG A 72 18.84 22.73 4.09
C ARG A 72 17.69 21.75 3.87
N ARG A 73 17.90 20.72 3.04
CA ARG A 73 16.89 19.70 2.72
C ARG A 73 16.57 18.85 3.95
N ALA A 74 17.59 18.33 4.62
CA ALA A 74 17.45 17.57 5.86
C ALA A 74 16.71 18.37 6.93
N ARG A 75 17.05 19.64 7.17
CA ARG A 75 16.34 20.49 8.14
C ARG A 75 14.88 20.74 7.80
N ARG A 76 14.53 20.72 6.52
CA ARG A 76 13.17 20.96 6.05
C ARG A 76 12.29 19.71 6.16
N LEU A 77 12.83 18.54 5.80
CA LEU A 77 12.02 17.32 5.64
C LEU A 77 12.15 16.38 6.84
N PHE A 78 13.38 16.05 7.23
CA PHE A 78 13.65 14.98 8.21
C PHE A 78 12.96 15.17 9.58
N PRO A 79 12.91 16.37 10.21
CA PRO A 79 12.31 16.52 11.54
C PRO A 79 10.82 16.18 11.62
N ALA A 80 10.02 16.55 10.61
CA ALA A 80 8.59 16.29 10.62
C ALA A 80 8.28 14.83 10.29
N ALA A 81 9.01 14.21 9.34
CA ALA A 81 8.93 12.76 9.13
C ALA A 81 9.31 11.99 10.39
N LEU A 82 10.40 12.39 11.05
CA LEU A 82 10.87 11.79 12.29
C LEU A 82 9.82 11.88 13.41
N LEU A 83 9.20 13.05 13.59
CA LEU A 83 8.12 13.24 14.56
C LEU A 83 6.97 12.27 14.30
N MET A 84 6.53 12.16 13.04
CA MET A 84 5.45 11.25 12.67
C MET A 84 5.84 9.81 13.03
N LEU A 85 7.00 9.31 12.62
CA LEU A 85 7.46 7.96 12.95
C LEU A 85 7.49 7.71 14.47
N LEU A 86 8.01 8.68 15.24
CA LEU A 86 8.05 8.63 16.71
C LEU A 86 6.67 8.54 17.35
N LEU A 87 5.66 9.19 16.76
CA LEU A 87 4.29 9.18 17.27
C LEU A 87 3.52 7.94 16.84
N LEU A 88 3.75 7.40 15.64
CA LEU A 88 3.08 6.17 15.19
C LEU A 88 3.40 4.98 16.08
N VAL A 89 4.64 4.89 16.56
CA VAL A 89 5.13 3.80 17.40
C VAL A 89 4.28 3.58 18.67
N PRO A 90 4.09 4.57 19.57
CA PRO A 90 3.26 4.41 20.76
C PRO A 90 1.75 4.51 20.48
N LEU A 91 1.33 5.20 19.42
CA LEU A 91 -0.09 5.33 19.09
C LEU A 91 -0.68 4.06 18.46
N THR A 92 0.10 3.32 17.67
CA THR A 92 -0.38 2.11 17.00
C THR A 92 -0.86 1.01 17.95
N PRO A 93 -0.15 0.61 19.02
CA PRO A 93 -0.68 -0.37 19.97
C PRO A 93 -1.94 0.09 20.70
N LEU A 94 -2.21 1.40 20.77
CA LEU A 94 -3.41 1.96 21.41
C LEU A 94 -4.60 2.02 20.44
N LEU A 95 -4.36 2.42 19.20
CA LEU A 95 -5.41 2.70 18.21
C LEU A 95 -5.69 1.51 17.30
N LEU A 96 -4.65 0.76 16.92
CA LEU A 96 -4.75 -0.33 15.95
C LEU A 96 -3.69 -1.43 16.22
N PRO A 97 -3.84 -2.23 17.30
CA PRO A 97 -2.84 -3.22 17.73
C PRO A 97 -2.44 -4.20 16.62
N ALA A 98 -3.40 -4.60 15.77
CA ALA A 98 -3.17 -5.51 14.66
C ALA A 98 -2.19 -4.96 13.59
N ALA A 99 -2.01 -3.64 13.49
CA ALA A 99 -1.08 -3.03 12.55
C ALA A 99 0.38 -3.03 13.05
N LEU A 100 0.62 -3.33 14.34
CA LEU A 100 1.92 -3.21 14.97
C LEU A 100 3.02 -4.11 14.34
N PRO A 101 2.78 -5.40 14.00
CA PRO A 101 3.79 -6.22 13.34
C PRO A 101 4.28 -5.61 12.03
N ARG A 102 3.37 -5.19 11.15
CA ARG A 102 3.71 -4.55 9.87
C ARG A 102 4.38 -3.20 10.04
N LEU A 103 3.96 -2.40 11.02
CA LEU A 103 4.64 -1.14 11.31
C LEU A 103 6.12 -1.38 11.65
N ARG A 104 6.44 -2.43 12.41
CA ARG A 104 7.83 -2.79 12.75
C ARG A 104 8.63 -3.17 11.50
N GLU A 105 8.02 -3.90 10.57
CA GLU A 105 8.64 -4.27 9.30
C GLU A 105 8.93 -3.04 8.42
N ASP A 106 7.99 -2.09 8.37
CA ASP A 106 8.07 -0.93 7.48
C ASP A 106 8.96 0.21 8.02
N LEU A 107 9.12 0.29 9.34
CA LEU A 107 9.84 1.37 10.02
C LEU A 107 11.30 1.56 9.54
N PRO A 108 12.14 0.51 9.44
CA PRO A 108 13.50 0.65 8.94
C PRO A 108 13.55 1.21 7.52
N ALA A 109 12.69 0.71 6.64
CA ALA A 109 12.63 1.16 5.25
C ALA A 109 12.18 2.63 5.13
N ALA A 110 11.21 3.03 5.96
CA ALA A 110 10.76 4.42 6.06
C ALA A 110 11.85 5.36 6.58
N PHE A 111 12.59 4.94 7.61
CA PHE A 111 13.67 5.74 8.19
C PHE A 111 14.85 5.91 7.21
N LEU A 112 15.17 4.86 6.46
CA LEU A 112 16.27 4.86 5.49
C LEU A 112 15.88 5.39 4.10
N TYR A 113 14.63 5.84 3.91
CA TYR A 113 14.11 6.29 2.61
C TYR A 113 14.26 5.25 1.50
N VAL A 114 13.93 4.00 1.83
CA VAL A 114 13.88 2.85 0.89
C VAL A 114 12.53 2.12 0.92
N SER A 115 11.48 2.76 1.47
CA SER A 115 10.13 2.20 1.56
C SER A 115 9.59 1.67 0.23
N ASN A 116 9.91 2.33 -0.89
CA ASN A 116 9.43 1.92 -2.20
C ASN A 116 10.01 0.55 -2.61
N TRP A 117 11.31 0.33 -2.41
CA TRP A 117 11.96 -0.94 -2.70
C TRP A 117 11.58 -2.03 -1.70
N TRP A 118 11.41 -1.68 -0.41
CA TRP A 118 10.89 -2.62 0.58
C TRP A 118 9.50 -3.14 0.18
N GLN A 119 8.59 -2.24 -0.21
CA GLN A 119 7.26 -2.61 -0.68
C GLN A 119 7.32 -3.51 -1.92
N ILE A 120 8.19 -3.20 -2.88
CA ILE A 120 8.40 -4.04 -4.08
C ILE A 120 8.91 -5.43 -3.73
N VAL A 121 9.97 -5.54 -2.92
CA VAL A 121 10.61 -6.82 -2.57
C VAL A 121 9.69 -7.67 -1.71
N ALA A 122 8.96 -7.05 -0.79
CA ALA A 122 7.95 -7.72 0.01
C ALA A 122 6.66 -8.02 -0.77
N GLN A 123 6.64 -7.78 -2.10
CA GLN A 123 5.50 -8.00 -3.00
C GLN A 123 4.20 -7.40 -2.45
N GLN A 124 4.32 -6.19 -1.91
CA GLN A 124 3.20 -5.47 -1.34
C GLN A 124 2.48 -4.73 -2.47
N SER A 125 1.17 -4.87 -2.47
CA SER A 125 0.35 -4.06 -3.34
C SER A 125 0.00 -2.73 -2.70
N TYR A 126 0.19 -1.68 -3.47
CA TYR A 126 -0.10 -0.31 -3.09
C TYR A 126 -1.58 0.04 -3.29
N PHE A 127 -2.19 -0.52 -4.33
CA PHE A 127 -3.53 -0.13 -4.80
C PHE A 127 -4.66 -1.01 -4.26
N GLU A 128 -4.31 -2.16 -3.68
CA GLU A 128 -5.27 -3.09 -3.11
C GLU A 128 -5.87 -2.61 -1.80
N ALA A 129 -7.13 -2.97 -1.62
CA ALA A 129 -7.80 -2.76 -0.36
C ALA A 129 -7.59 -4.00 0.51
N ILE A 130 -6.50 -4.00 1.27
CA ILE A 130 -6.23 -5.02 2.27
C ILE A 130 -7.10 -4.71 3.49
N ASP A 131 -7.62 -5.71 4.21
CA ASP A 131 -8.32 -5.47 5.48
C ASP A 131 -7.41 -4.89 6.56
N GLN A 132 -6.11 -4.84 6.31
CA GLN A 132 -5.10 -4.33 7.24
C GLN A 132 -3.97 -3.58 6.50
N PRO A 133 -4.24 -2.39 5.93
CA PRO A 133 -3.24 -1.55 5.28
C PRO A 133 -2.08 -1.19 6.18
N ARG A 134 -0.94 -0.95 5.54
CA ARG A 134 0.32 -0.57 6.17
C ARG A 134 0.32 0.93 6.44
N LEU A 135 0.60 1.33 7.68
CA LEU A 135 0.58 2.73 8.15
C LEU A 135 1.58 3.65 7.42
N LEU A 136 2.63 3.07 6.83
CA LEU A 136 3.74 3.80 6.23
C LEU A 136 3.80 3.67 4.70
N GLN A 137 2.77 3.11 4.05
CA GLN A 137 2.85 2.76 2.64
C GLN A 137 3.11 3.99 1.75
N HIS A 138 2.48 5.14 2.04
CA HIS A 138 2.62 6.38 1.29
C HIS A 138 4.04 6.97 1.30
N LEU A 139 4.91 6.54 2.22
CA LEU A 139 6.30 7.04 2.28
C LEU A 139 7.19 6.56 1.13
N TRP A 140 6.69 5.67 0.27
CA TRP A 140 7.39 5.26 -0.96
C TRP A 140 7.78 6.45 -1.84
N SER A 141 6.90 7.45 -1.97
CA SER A 141 7.15 8.59 -2.86
C SER A 141 8.25 9.49 -2.30
N LEU A 142 8.29 9.67 -0.98
CA LEU A 142 9.35 10.40 -0.29
C LEU A 142 10.69 9.67 -0.42
N ALA A 143 10.68 8.34 -0.37
CA ALA A 143 11.87 7.53 -0.64
C ALA A 143 12.43 7.79 -2.04
N VAL A 144 11.57 7.79 -3.07
CA VAL A 144 11.94 8.13 -4.45
C VAL A 144 12.50 9.56 -4.55
N GLU A 145 11.85 10.55 -3.92
CA GLU A 145 12.34 11.93 -3.92
C GLU A 145 13.72 12.07 -3.26
N GLU A 146 13.95 11.46 -2.09
CA GLU A 146 15.23 11.54 -1.39
C GLU A 146 16.36 10.83 -2.16
N GLN A 147 16.07 9.69 -2.80
CA GLN A 147 17.02 9.03 -3.71
C GLN A 147 17.43 9.95 -4.86
N TYR A 148 16.46 10.65 -5.46
CA TYR A 148 16.73 11.67 -6.47
C TYR A 148 17.53 12.86 -5.90
N TYR A 149 17.19 13.35 -4.70
CA TYR A 149 17.95 14.45 -4.06
C TYR A 149 19.39 14.06 -3.79
N LEU A 150 19.68 12.79 -3.51
CA LEU A 150 21.03 12.30 -3.30
C LEU A 150 21.83 12.17 -4.60
N LEU A 151 21.22 11.63 -5.65
CA LEU A 151 21.94 11.25 -6.87
C LEU A 151 21.97 12.35 -7.93
N TRP A 152 20.83 12.99 -8.19
CA TRP A 152 20.71 13.93 -9.30
C TRP A 152 21.60 15.16 -9.16
N PRO A 153 21.75 15.80 -7.97
CA PRO A 153 22.63 16.96 -7.86
C PRO A 153 24.09 16.67 -8.24
N LEU A 154 24.59 15.48 -7.91
CA LEU A 154 25.93 15.04 -8.27
C LEU A 154 26.04 14.81 -9.79
N ALA A 155 25.07 14.09 -10.37
CA ALA A 155 25.01 13.84 -11.81
C ALA A 155 24.89 15.14 -12.62
N ALA A 156 24.02 16.06 -12.18
CA ALA A 156 23.80 17.33 -12.84
C ALA A 156 25.05 18.23 -12.82
N LEU A 157 25.81 18.26 -11.72
CA LEU A 157 27.08 18.99 -11.68
C LEU A 157 28.12 18.36 -12.61
N TRP A 158 28.25 17.03 -12.59
CA TRP A 158 29.16 16.33 -13.49
C TRP A 158 28.82 16.63 -14.96
N LEU A 159 27.54 16.62 -15.32
CA LEU A 159 27.06 16.98 -16.65
C LEU A 159 27.32 18.45 -16.98
N LEU A 160 27.10 19.39 -16.07
CA LEU A 160 27.37 20.82 -16.30
C LEU A 160 28.86 21.11 -16.52
N ASN A 161 29.76 20.33 -15.92
CA ASN A 161 31.20 20.46 -16.13
C ASN A 161 31.66 19.87 -17.48
N ARG A 162 30.82 19.07 -18.15
CA ARG A 162 31.14 18.38 -19.41
C ARG A 162 30.30 18.87 -20.60
N ALA A 163 29.14 19.46 -20.33
CA ALA A 163 28.14 19.83 -21.30
C ALA A 163 27.50 21.17 -20.94
N SER A 164 26.66 21.69 -21.84
CA SER A 164 25.88 22.90 -21.58
C SER A 164 24.64 22.61 -20.74
N ARG A 165 23.98 23.67 -20.26
CA ARG A 165 22.63 23.56 -19.65
C ARG A 165 21.65 22.83 -20.57
N THR A 166 21.74 23.06 -21.88
CA THR A 166 20.92 22.36 -22.87
C THR A 166 21.23 20.88 -22.88
N GLY A 167 22.51 20.49 -22.81
CA GLY A 167 22.95 19.11 -22.69
C GLY A 167 22.45 18.43 -21.41
N LEU A 168 22.50 19.12 -20.26
CA LEU A 168 21.89 18.65 -19.02
C LEU A 168 20.39 18.37 -19.19
N GLY A 169 19.65 19.31 -19.77
CA GLY A 169 18.22 19.15 -20.02
C GLY A 169 17.90 18.02 -20.98
N MET A 170 18.72 17.85 -22.04
CA MET A 170 18.60 16.74 -22.99
C MET A 170 18.81 15.39 -22.29
N CYS A 171 19.86 15.28 -21.45
CA CYS A 171 20.11 14.06 -20.68
C CYS A 171 18.94 13.75 -19.73
N ALA A 172 18.44 14.76 -19.01
CA ALA A 172 17.28 14.59 -18.14
C ALA A 172 16.04 14.12 -18.91
N ALA A 173 15.75 14.73 -20.06
CA ALA A 173 14.61 14.34 -20.91
C ALA A 173 14.76 12.93 -21.49
N LEU A 174 15.96 12.55 -21.95
CA LEU A 174 16.22 11.20 -22.46
C LEU A 174 16.07 10.13 -21.36
N ILE A 175 16.55 10.40 -20.15
CA ILE A 175 16.34 9.48 -19.02
C ILE A 175 14.86 9.43 -18.63
N ALA A 176 14.14 10.55 -18.68
CA ALA A 176 12.69 10.55 -18.44
C ALA A 176 11.95 9.68 -19.47
N LEU A 177 12.28 9.81 -20.76
CA LEU A 177 11.72 8.96 -21.82
C LEU A 177 12.11 7.49 -21.65
N ALA A 178 13.35 7.20 -21.25
CA ALA A 178 13.79 5.83 -20.97
C ALA A 178 13.04 5.23 -19.77
N SER A 179 12.82 6.01 -18.70
CA SER A 179 11.99 5.64 -17.53
C SER A 179 10.56 5.30 -17.95
N THR A 180 9.95 6.10 -18.85
CA THR A 180 8.62 5.82 -19.40
C THR A 180 8.59 4.57 -20.27
N ALA A 181 9.55 4.42 -21.19
CA ALA A 181 9.65 3.24 -22.03
C ALA A 181 9.85 1.96 -21.18
N TRP A 182 10.65 2.06 -20.12
CA TRP A 182 10.87 0.99 -19.18
C TRP A 182 9.61 0.63 -18.39
N MET A 183 8.86 1.62 -17.90
CA MET A 183 7.55 1.42 -17.29
C MET A 183 6.59 0.70 -18.23
N ALA A 184 6.47 1.18 -19.49
CA ALA A 184 5.57 0.60 -20.47
C ALA A 184 5.96 -0.84 -20.82
N TRP A 185 7.25 -1.12 -20.96
CA TRP A 185 7.76 -2.47 -21.21
C TRP A 185 7.50 -3.42 -20.05
N LEU A 186 7.81 -3.02 -18.80
CA LEU A 186 7.53 -3.82 -17.61
C LEU A 186 6.04 -4.08 -17.45
N TYR A 187 5.22 -3.06 -17.67
CA TYR A 187 3.78 -3.19 -17.59
C TYR A 187 3.27 -4.19 -18.64
N ALA A 188 3.68 -4.06 -19.91
CA ALA A 188 3.23 -4.94 -20.98
C ALA A 188 3.71 -6.39 -20.84
N THR A 189 4.89 -6.62 -20.24
CA THR A 189 5.50 -7.96 -20.17
C THR A 189 5.28 -8.68 -18.85
N GLN A 190 5.18 -7.95 -17.73
CA GLN A 190 5.13 -8.56 -16.39
C GLN A 190 3.81 -8.33 -15.64
N ILE A 191 3.06 -7.27 -15.97
CA ILE A 191 1.84 -6.89 -15.23
C ILE A 191 0.58 -7.20 -16.03
N ASP A 192 0.51 -6.70 -17.27
CA ASP A 192 -0.54 -6.93 -18.26
C ASP A 192 -1.97 -6.79 -17.69
N GLY A 193 -2.24 -5.67 -17.00
CA GLY A 193 -3.53 -5.39 -16.36
C GLY A 193 -3.72 -5.95 -14.94
N GLY A 194 -2.72 -6.68 -14.42
CA GLY A 194 -2.66 -7.11 -13.02
C GLY A 194 -2.24 -5.97 -12.07
N ASP A 195 -1.79 -6.32 -10.86
CA ASP A 195 -1.33 -5.33 -9.87
C ASP A 195 -0.13 -4.50 -10.39
N PRO A 196 -0.29 -3.18 -10.61
CA PRO A 196 0.77 -2.36 -11.17
C PRO A 196 1.76 -1.83 -10.11
N SER A 197 1.68 -2.29 -8.87
CA SER A 197 2.47 -1.76 -7.75
C SER A 197 3.98 -1.74 -8.01
N ARG A 198 4.55 -2.76 -8.67
CA ARG A 198 5.99 -2.75 -9.03
C ARG A 198 6.37 -1.57 -9.93
N VAL A 199 5.58 -1.31 -10.96
CA VAL A 199 5.86 -0.22 -11.91
C VAL A 199 5.45 1.14 -11.34
N TYR A 200 4.51 1.16 -10.39
CA TYR A 200 4.10 2.38 -9.70
C TYR A 200 5.10 2.85 -8.64
N LEU A 201 5.65 1.93 -7.84
CA LEU A 201 6.56 2.25 -6.73
C LEU A 201 8.04 2.40 -7.17
N GLY A 202 8.38 1.91 -8.36
CA GLY A 202 9.76 1.84 -8.84
C GLY A 202 10.37 3.22 -9.07
N THR A 203 11.54 3.49 -8.48
CA THR A 203 12.32 4.69 -8.81
C THR A 203 12.69 4.68 -10.30
N ASP A 204 13.05 3.51 -10.82
CA ASP A 204 13.41 3.26 -12.22
C ASP A 204 12.30 3.58 -13.22
N THR A 205 11.03 3.46 -12.79
CA THR A 205 9.86 3.71 -13.63
C THR A 205 9.27 5.11 -13.39
N HIS A 206 9.37 5.68 -12.19
CA HIS A 206 8.80 7.00 -11.83
C HIS A 206 9.79 8.17 -11.86
N LEU A 207 11.08 7.94 -12.20
CA LEU A 207 12.05 9.01 -12.41
C LEU A 207 11.62 10.03 -13.48
N MET A 208 10.72 9.65 -14.39
CA MET A 208 10.23 10.51 -15.47
C MET A 208 9.72 11.88 -14.99
N GLY A 209 8.96 11.94 -13.88
CA GLY A 209 8.43 13.20 -13.35
C GLY A 209 9.54 14.14 -12.89
N LEU A 210 10.42 13.62 -12.03
CA LEU A 210 11.57 14.35 -11.48
C LEU A 210 12.51 14.87 -12.59
N LEU A 211 12.77 14.05 -13.60
CA LEU A 211 13.71 14.40 -14.66
C LEU A 211 13.09 15.27 -15.76
N ALA A 212 11.79 15.14 -16.06
CA ALA A 212 11.10 16.10 -16.92
C ALA A 212 11.07 17.50 -16.30
N GLY A 213 10.78 17.60 -15.00
CA GLY A 213 10.87 18.86 -14.25
C GLY A 213 12.29 19.45 -14.28
N SER A 214 13.31 18.59 -14.17
CA SER A 214 14.72 18.99 -14.28
C SER A 214 15.10 19.49 -15.67
N ALA A 215 14.62 18.82 -16.72
CA ALA A 215 14.79 19.26 -18.10
C ALA A 215 14.16 20.63 -18.32
N LEU A 216 12.92 20.81 -17.84
CA LEU A 216 12.24 22.10 -17.89
C LEU A 216 13.05 23.18 -17.17
N ALA A 217 13.57 22.94 -15.97
CA ALA A 217 14.38 23.93 -15.26
C ALA A 217 15.66 24.32 -16.02
N ALA A 218 16.30 23.35 -16.69
CA ALA A 218 17.50 23.58 -17.48
C ALA A 218 17.24 24.50 -18.69
N TRP A 219 16.12 24.28 -19.39
CA TRP A 219 15.73 25.00 -20.61
C TRP A 219 14.96 26.31 -20.35
N TRP A 220 14.04 26.31 -19.38
CA TRP A 220 13.15 27.43 -19.07
C TRP A 220 13.89 28.60 -18.39
N ASN A 221 14.86 28.27 -17.53
CA ASN A 221 15.66 29.24 -16.77
C ASN A 221 14.81 30.31 -16.05
N PRO A 222 14.02 29.92 -15.02
CA PRO A 222 12.98 30.77 -14.41
C PRO A 222 13.47 32.05 -13.72
N TRP A 223 14.78 32.19 -13.43
CA TRP A 223 15.33 33.40 -12.80
C TRP A 223 15.90 34.41 -13.81
N LYS A 224 15.84 34.13 -15.12
CA LYS A 224 16.09 35.15 -16.13
C LYS A 224 14.76 35.81 -16.51
N ILE A 225 14.69 37.12 -16.33
CA ILE A 225 13.59 37.94 -16.85
C ILE A 225 13.65 37.84 -18.38
N ARG A 226 12.74 37.08 -18.98
CA ARG A 226 12.55 37.08 -20.44
C ARG A 226 11.59 38.21 -20.79
N MET A 227 12.03 39.12 -21.68
CA MET A 227 11.13 40.10 -22.28
C MET A 227 9.96 39.35 -22.92
N ALA A 228 8.77 39.61 -22.38
CA ALA A 228 7.53 39.00 -22.79
C ALA A 228 6.94 39.75 -23.97
N SER A 229 6.35 39.03 -24.93
CA SER A 229 5.30 39.61 -25.77
C SER A 229 3.92 39.24 -25.20
N PRO A 230 2.91 40.10 -25.33
CA PRO A 230 1.54 39.76 -24.90
C PRO A 230 1.04 38.44 -25.52
N ALA A 231 1.40 38.18 -26.77
CA ALA A 231 1.07 36.92 -27.45
C ALA A 231 1.72 35.69 -26.81
N SER A 232 2.97 35.80 -26.34
CA SER A 232 3.66 34.71 -25.64
C SER A 232 3.04 34.40 -24.28
N ASP A 233 2.56 35.43 -23.58
CA ASP A 233 1.93 35.28 -22.27
C ASP A 233 0.53 34.67 -22.42
N GLU A 234 -0.22 35.09 -23.44
CA GLU A 234 -1.54 34.54 -23.75
C GLU A 234 -1.45 33.06 -24.16
N LEU A 235 -0.47 32.70 -25.00
CA LEU A 235 -0.23 31.31 -25.38
C LEU A 235 0.10 30.44 -24.16
N LEU A 236 0.98 30.92 -23.27
CA LEU A 236 1.32 30.20 -22.02
C LEU A 236 0.12 30.10 -21.09
N ASN A 237 -0.71 31.14 -21.02
CA ASN A 237 -1.90 31.17 -20.21
C ASN A 237 -2.93 30.14 -20.69
N LEU A 238 -3.22 30.11 -22.00
CA LEU A 238 -4.13 29.14 -22.61
C LEU A 238 -3.59 27.72 -22.47
N ALA A 239 -2.32 27.51 -22.80
CA ALA A 239 -1.67 26.19 -22.72
C ALA A 239 -1.64 25.66 -21.28
N GLY A 240 -1.29 26.50 -20.30
CA GLY A 240 -1.26 26.12 -18.88
C GLY A 240 -2.66 25.87 -18.32
N THR A 241 -3.66 26.67 -18.70
CA THR A 241 -5.05 26.49 -18.26
C THR A 241 -5.64 25.21 -18.84
N ALA A 242 -5.45 24.98 -20.15
CA ALA A 242 -5.85 23.73 -20.80
C ALA A 242 -5.15 22.53 -20.15
N ALA A 243 -3.84 22.62 -19.89
CA ALA A 243 -3.09 21.55 -19.25
C ALA A 243 -3.60 21.21 -17.85
N LEU A 244 -3.89 22.22 -17.02
CA LEU A 244 -4.45 22.00 -15.68
C LEU A 244 -5.86 21.40 -15.74
N ALA A 245 -6.71 21.87 -16.65
CA ALA A 245 -8.05 21.32 -16.86
C ALA A 245 -7.97 19.85 -17.33
N THR A 246 -7.10 19.55 -18.30
CA THR A 246 -6.86 18.18 -18.78
C THR A 246 -6.31 17.27 -17.70
N LEU A 247 -5.43 17.77 -16.81
CA LEU A 247 -4.95 17.01 -15.66
C LEU A 247 -6.09 16.66 -14.70
N ILE A 248 -6.91 17.63 -14.32
CA ILE A 248 -8.04 17.41 -13.41
C ILE A 248 -9.06 16.44 -14.03
N TRP A 249 -9.38 16.63 -15.31
CA TRP A 249 -10.26 15.73 -16.07
C TRP A 249 -9.68 14.31 -16.17
N GLY A 250 -8.40 14.17 -16.50
CA GLY A 250 -7.72 12.87 -16.54
C GLY A 250 -7.72 12.16 -15.18
N MET A 251 -7.55 12.91 -14.07
CA MET A 251 -7.66 12.35 -12.72
C MET A 251 -9.08 11.88 -12.36
N ALA A 252 -10.11 12.49 -12.95
CA ALA A 252 -11.51 12.14 -12.74
C ALA A 252 -11.95 10.92 -13.58
N GLU A 253 -11.44 10.80 -14.81
CA GLU A 253 -11.89 9.78 -15.78
C GLU A 253 -11.00 8.53 -15.85
N THR A 254 -9.79 8.57 -15.28
CA THR A 254 -8.88 7.41 -15.25
C THR A 254 -8.74 6.84 -13.84
N HIS A 255 -8.20 5.64 -13.73
CA HIS A 255 -7.99 4.96 -12.45
C HIS A 255 -6.73 4.10 -12.49
N GLU A 256 -6.27 3.59 -11.35
CA GLU A 256 -4.99 2.87 -11.27
C GLU A 256 -4.94 1.58 -12.10
N GLY A 257 -6.09 1.04 -12.49
CA GLY A 257 -6.21 -0.14 -13.36
C GLY A 257 -6.23 0.18 -14.85
N THR A 258 -6.19 1.47 -15.24
CA THR A 258 -6.23 1.89 -16.65
C THR A 258 -4.87 1.61 -17.31
N PRO A 259 -4.78 0.68 -18.30
CA PRO A 259 -3.49 0.31 -18.91
C PRO A 259 -2.76 1.48 -19.58
N GLY A 260 -3.51 2.40 -20.20
CA GLY A 260 -2.96 3.57 -20.88
C GLY A 260 -2.14 4.50 -19.99
N LEU A 261 -2.37 4.49 -18.66
CA LEU A 261 -1.54 5.27 -17.72
C LEU A 261 -0.09 4.81 -17.75
N TYR A 262 0.14 3.50 -17.65
CA TYR A 262 1.48 2.89 -17.61
C TYR A 262 2.16 2.82 -18.98
N GLN A 263 1.40 2.97 -20.07
CA GLN A 263 1.90 2.98 -21.45
C GLN A 263 2.28 4.38 -21.96
N GLY A 264 2.15 5.42 -21.13
CA GLY A 264 2.52 6.79 -21.49
C GLY A 264 1.67 7.87 -20.82
N GLY A 265 0.53 7.52 -20.22
CA GLY A 265 -0.33 8.47 -19.52
C GLY A 265 0.35 9.18 -18.34
N PHE A 266 1.25 8.52 -17.59
CA PHE A 266 2.08 9.19 -16.57
C PHE A 266 2.97 10.27 -17.20
N LEU A 267 3.62 9.97 -18.33
CA LEU A 267 4.43 10.95 -19.05
C LEU A 267 3.56 12.12 -19.55
N LEU A 268 2.36 11.83 -20.07
CA LEU A 268 1.41 12.87 -20.45
C LEU A 268 1.07 13.78 -19.27
N ALA A 269 0.73 13.21 -18.11
CA ALA A 269 0.45 13.99 -16.89
C ALA A 269 1.65 14.84 -16.45
N VAL A 270 2.87 14.30 -16.53
CA VAL A 270 4.11 15.03 -16.26
C VAL A 270 4.33 16.18 -17.27
N MET A 271 4.09 15.95 -18.55
CA MET A 271 4.21 16.99 -19.59
C MET A 271 3.18 18.11 -19.42
N LEU A 272 1.93 17.76 -19.09
CA LEU A 272 0.90 18.74 -18.72
C LEU A 272 1.34 19.53 -17.47
N THR A 273 1.93 18.86 -16.48
CA THR A 273 2.46 19.53 -15.27
C THR A 273 3.58 20.50 -15.63
N CYS A 274 4.49 20.15 -16.55
CA CYS A 274 5.51 21.06 -17.06
C CYS A 274 4.91 22.31 -17.72
N MET A 275 3.82 22.17 -18.48
CA MET A 275 3.10 23.31 -19.07
C MET A 275 2.47 24.20 -17.98
N VAL A 276 1.88 23.61 -16.94
CA VAL A 276 1.35 24.34 -15.78
C VAL A 276 2.47 25.07 -15.04
N ILE A 277 3.64 24.45 -14.84
CA ILE A 277 4.82 25.10 -14.23
C ILE A 277 5.26 26.31 -15.07
N GLY A 278 5.30 26.18 -16.41
CA GLY A 278 5.63 27.29 -17.31
C GLY A 278 4.69 28.48 -17.12
N ALA A 279 3.38 28.26 -17.07
CA ALA A 279 2.39 29.30 -16.83
C ALA A 279 2.45 29.85 -15.39
N ALA A 280 2.58 28.99 -14.38
CA ALA A 280 2.58 29.35 -12.96
C ALA A 280 3.83 30.13 -12.51
N THR A 281 4.92 30.06 -13.28
CA THR A 281 6.15 30.83 -13.04
C THR A 281 6.21 32.13 -13.82
N ARG A 282 5.20 32.42 -14.64
CA ARG A 282 5.08 33.64 -15.42
C ARG A 282 4.10 34.60 -14.76
N GLU A 283 4.58 35.78 -14.38
CA GLU A 283 3.72 36.84 -13.85
C GLU A 283 2.68 37.26 -14.89
N GLY A 284 1.44 37.52 -14.45
CA GLY A 284 0.35 37.97 -15.31
C GLY A 284 -0.53 36.87 -15.92
N THR A 285 -0.16 35.59 -15.81
CA THR A 285 -1.04 34.50 -16.26
C THR A 285 -2.19 34.24 -15.27
N TRP A 286 -3.34 33.79 -15.78
CA TRP A 286 -4.49 33.41 -14.95
C TRP A 286 -4.17 32.20 -14.06
N VAL A 287 -3.40 31.24 -14.60
CA VAL A 287 -2.91 30.07 -13.83
C VAL A 287 -2.10 30.52 -12.61
N ALA A 288 -1.16 31.46 -12.79
CA ALA A 288 -0.38 31.99 -11.68
C ALA A 288 -1.28 32.69 -10.65
N TRP A 289 -2.26 33.49 -11.08
CA TRP A 289 -3.21 34.15 -10.18
C TRP A 289 -4.03 33.16 -9.35
N MET A 290 -4.61 32.14 -9.99
CA MET A 290 -5.47 31.15 -9.34
C MET A 290 -4.69 30.32 -8.31
N LEU A 291 -3.47 29.89 -8.67
CA LEU A 291 -2.61 29.12 -7.79
C LEU A 291 -1.99 29.99 -6.68
N SER A 292 -1.98 31.31 -6.82
CA SER A 292 -1.44 32.25 -5.82
C SER A 292 -2.49 32.79 -4.86
N THR A 293 -3.71 32.24 -4.86
CA THR A 293 -4.74 32.61 -3.87
C THR A 293 -4.30 32.21 -2.45
N ARG A 294 -4.76 32.96 -1.44
CA ARG A 294 -4.39 32.70 -0.03
C ARG A 294 -4.62 31.23 0.41
N PRO A 295 -5.74 30.57 0.06
CA PRO A 295 -5.95 29.16 0.40
C PRO A 295 -4.95 28.23 -0.27
N MET A 296 -4.66 28.44 -1.57
CA MET A 296 -3.71 27.62 -2.31
C MET A 296 -2.28 27.77 -1.77
N LEU A 297 -1.86 28.99 -1.43
CA LEU A 297 -0.58 29.22 -0.78
C LEU A 297 -0.51 28.59 0.61
N TRP A 298 -1.61 28.62 1.36
CA TRP A 298 -1.69 27.99 2.67
C TRP A 298 -1.51 26.47 2.57
N LEU A 299 -2.23 25.84 1.64
CA LEU A 299 -2.14 24.40 1.35
C LEU A 299 -0.75 24.04 0.84
N GLY A 300 -0.23 24.78 -0.13
CA GLY A 300 1.09 24.60 -0.71
C GLY A 300 2.21 24.62 0.32
N ALA A 301 2.17 25.58 1.24
CA ALA A 301 3.13 25.70 2.33
C ALA A 301 3.11 24.47 3.26
N ARG A 302 1.95 23.82 3.43
CA ARG A 302 1.74 22.67 4.34
C ARG A 302 1.70 21.32 3.65
N SER A 303 1.80 21.29 2.32
CA SER A 303 1.67 20.09 1.50
C SER A 303 2.50 18.91 2.02
N TYR A 304 3.71 19.17 2.52
CA TYR A 304 4.55 18.13 3.11
C TYR A 304 3.96 17.53 4.39
N SER A 305 3.62 18.37 5.37
CA SER A 305 2.99 17.92 6.61
C SER A 305 1.61 17.27 6.37
N LEU A 306 0.82 17.79 5.42
CA LEU A 306 -0.44 17.17 4.98
C LEU A 306 -0.21 15.77 4.40
N TYR A 307 0.78 15.64 3.51
CA TYR A 307 1.16 14.36 2.93
C TYR A 307 1.64 13.36 3.98
N LEU A 308 2.41 13.78 4.98
CA LEU A 308 2.85 12.87 6.05
C LEU A 308 1.67 12.31 6.85
N TRP A 309 0.76 13.17 7.29
CA TRP A 309 -0.25 12.79 8.28
C TRP A 309 -1.53 12.20 7.70
N HIS A 310 -1.88 12.48 6.44
CA HIS A 310 -3.17 12.04 5.87
C HIS A 310 -3.34 10.52 5.90
N TRP A 311 -2.32 9.75 5.49
CA TRP A 311 -2.46 8.31 5.34
C TRP A 311 -2.57 7.56 6.67
N PRO A 312 -1.71 7.79 7.68
CA PRO A 312 -1.90 7.17 9.00
C PRO A 312 -3.27 7.46 9.60
N VAL A 313 -3.78 8.70 9.43
CA VAL A 313 -5.12 9.07 9.89
C VAL A 313 -6.22 8.31 9.15
N VAL A 314 -6.10 8.16 7.83
CA VAL A 314 -7.02 7.32 7.02
C VAL A 314 -7.02 5.87 7.50
N VAL A 315 -5.84 5.33 7.81
CA VAL A 315 -5.67 3.95 8.29
C VAL A 315 -6.20 3.73 9.70
N TRP A 316 -6.05 4.71 10.61
CA TRP A 316 -6.58 4.64 11.98
C TRP A 316 -8.10 4.77 12.03
N LEU A 317 -8.67 5.72 11.29
CA LEU A 317 -10.10 6.00 11.31
C LEU A 317 -10.78 5.26 10.18
N ARG A 318 -10.97 3.94 10.31
CA ARG A 318 -11.67 3.18 9.29
C ARG A 318 -13.17 3.23 9.51
N PRO A 319 -13.98 3.51 8.47
CA PRO A 319 -15.41 3.35 8.59
C PRO A 319 -15.73 1.88 8.87
N SER A 320 -16.87 1.62 9.50
CA SER A 320 -17.42 0.28 9.45
C SER A 320 -17.70 -0.06 7.99
N SER A 321 -17.62 -1.33 7.62
CA SER A 321 -17.91 -1.70 6.23
C SER A 321 -19.39 -1.84 5.92
N GLN A 322 -20.23 -1.74 6.94
CA GLN A 322 -21.67 -1.53 6.79
C GLN A 322 -22.01 -0.03 6.90
N ALA A 323 -21.01 0.86 6.88
CA ALA A 323 -21.23 2.29 6.97
C ALA A 323 -22.15 2.76 5.85
N ASP A 324 -23.22 3.41 6.25
CA ASP A 324 -24.07 4.13 5.32
C ASP A 324 -23.37 5.40 4.82
N ALA A 325 -24.01 6.11 3.89
CA ALA A 325 -23.47 7.34 3.34
C ALA A 325 -23.21 8.43 4.40
N LEU A 326 -23.99 8.43 5.48
CA LEU A 326 -23.87 9.41 6.56
C LEU A 326 -22.65 9.12 7.44
N GLU A 327 -22.47 7.86 7.87
CA GLU A 327 -21.29 7.42 8.60
C GLU A 327 -20.01 7.68 7.78
N LEU A 328 -20.01 7.31 6.49
CA LEU A 328 -18.86 7.58 5.60
C LEU A 328 -18.52 9.07 5.53
N THR A 329 -19.54 9.93 5.46
CA THR A 329 -19.37 11.39 5.43
C THR A 329 -18.72 11.88 6.72
N TRP A 330 -19.21 11.45 7.88
CA TRP A 330 -18.66 11.85 9.18
C TRP A 330 -17.24 11.33 9.42
N VAL A 331 -16.96 10.07 9.05
CA VAL A 331 -15.61 9.50 9.14
C VAL A 331 -14.64 10.26 8.24
N ASN A 332 -15.03 10.60 7.01
CA ASN A 332 -14.20 11.39 6.12
C ASN A 332 -14.00 12.83 6.61
N ALA A 333 -15.03 13.45 7.19
CA ALA A 333 -14.89 14.75 7.84
C ALA A 333 -13.91 14.70 9.02
N ALA A 334 -14.00 13.67 9.87
CA ALA A 334 -13.07 13.46 10.98
C ALA A 334 -11.64 13.23 10.51
N ARG A 335 -11.44 12.40 9.48
CA ARG A 335 -10.12 12.16 8.85
C ARG A 335 -9.51 13.46 8.35
N LEU A 336 -10.29 14.28 7.64
CA LEU A 336 -9.82 15.56 7.13
C LEU A 336 -9.47 16.53 8.26
N ALA A 337 -10.34 16.66 9.26
CA ALA A 337 -10.12 17.53 10.41
C ALA A 337 -8.85 17.15 11.19
N ILE A 338 -8.69 15.86 11.51
CA ILE A 338 -7.51 15.36 12.23
C ILE A 338 -6.24 15.51 11.39
N THR A 339 -6.30 15.23 10.09
CA THR A 339 -5.18 15.46 9.16
C THR A 339 -4.77 16.92 9.16
N LEU A 340 -5.71 17.86 9.06
CA LEU A 340 -5.44 19.30 9.08
C LEU A 340 -4.83 19.75 10.42
N LEU A 341 -5.33 19.24 11.54
CA LEU A 341 -4.80 19.56 12.87
C LEU A 341 -3.37 19.03 13.06
N CYS A 342 -3.12 17.76 12.73
CA CYS A 342 -1.80 17.16 12.80
C CYS A 342 -0.81 17.87 11.85
N ALA A 343 -1.25 18.17 10.63
CA ALA A 343 -0.43 18.89 9.65
C ALA A 343 -0.12 20.31 10.12
N GLU A 344 -1.09 21.05 10.69
CA GLU A 344 -0.85 22.40 11.21
C GLU A 344 0.13 22.39 12.38
N ALA A 345 -0.04 21.46 13.32
CA ALA A 345 0.85 21.27 14.46
C ALA A 345 2.28 20.94 13.99
N SER A 346 2.42 19.95 13.12
CA SER A 346 3.69 19.52 12.52
C SER A 346 4.36 20.68 11.77
N TYR A 347 3.61 21.40 10.95
CA TYR A 347 4.13 22.53 10.17
C TYR A 347 4.60 23.69 11.06
N ARG A 348 3.78 24.15 12.01
CA ARG A 348 4.07 25.31 12.86
C ARG A 348 5.17 25.05 13.89
N TRP A 349 5.19 23.87 14.48
CA TRP A 349 6.06 23.61 15.62
C TRP A 349 7.33 22.85 15.25
N VAL A 350 7.35 22.15 14.12
CA VAL A 350 8.51 21.37 13.69
C VAL A 350 9.07 21.88 12.37
N GLU A 351 8.30 21.76 11.28
CA GLU A 351 8.80 22.05 9.92
C GLU A 351 9.34 23.49 9.81
N THR A 352 8.54 24.49 10.18
CA THR A 352 8.94 25.91 10.05
C THR A 352 10.09 26.29 10.97
N ARG A 353 10.12 25.76 12.21
CA ARG A 353 11.19 26.06 13.19
C ARG A 353 12.54 25.52 12.75
N TRP A 354 12.55 24.31 12.19
CA TRP A 354 13.78 23.68 11.73
C TRP A 354 14.24 24.20 10.36
N ALA A 355 13.31 24.49 9.45
CA ALA A 355 13.63 25.03 8.12
C ALA A 355 14.34 26.40 8.17
N HIS A 356 13.94 27.30 9.09
CA HIS A 356 14.58 28.61 9.24
C HIS A 356 15.87 28.57 10.09
N GLY A 357 16.20 27.41 10.64
CA GLY A 357 17.34 27.20 11.52
C GLY A 357 17.14 27.82 12.91
N PHE A 358 17.62 27.13 13.94
CA PHE A 358 17.85 27.79 15.23
C PHE A 358 19.02 28.76 15.06
N LYS A 359 18.83 30.03 15.43
CA LYS A 359 19.96 30.96 15.58
C LYS A 359 20.85 30.45 16.73
N GLY A 360 21.90 29.68 16.42
CA GLY A 360 22.92 29.21 17.36
C GLY A 360 23.42 27.77 17.16
N LYS A 361 24.40 27.37 17.99
CA LYS A 361 24.96 25.99 18.08
C LYS A 361 24.02 24.85 18.55
N PRO A 362 22.78 25.02 19.10
CA PRO A 362 22.10 23.89 19.73
C PRO A 362 21.44 22.90 18.76
N TRP A 363 21.31 23.21 17.47
CA TRP A 363 20.62 22.31 16.53
C TRP A 363 21.29 20.92 16.41
N ARG A 364 22.63 20.86 16.43
CA ARG A 364 23.36 19.58 16.42
C ARG A 364 23.03 18.75 17.65
N ARG A 365 22.94 19.40 18.82
CA ARG A 365 22.53 18.73 20.07
C ARG A 365 21.07 18.31 20.02
N SER A 366 20.16 19.16 19.55
CA SER A 366 18.74 18.81 19.40
C SER A 366 18.52 17.68 18.39
N MET A 367 19.30 17.62 17.31
CA MET A 367 19.21 16.56 16.32
C MET A 367 19.85 15.26 16.81
N VAL A 368 20.99 15.33 17.49
CA VAL A 368 21.57 14.16 18.18
C VAL A 368 20.61 13.65 19.24
N LEU A 369 19.97 14.51 20.02
CA LEU A 369 18.96 14.12 21.02
C LEU A 369 17.70 13.55 20.37
N ALA A 370 17.24 14.10 19.24
CA ALA A 370 16.07 13.58 18.52
C ALA A 370 16.37 12.23 17.86
N VAL A 371 17.54 12.07 17.24
CA VAL A 371 18.01 10.80 16.67
C VAL A 371 18.30 9.80 17.78
N SER A 372 18.93 10.20 18.88
CA SER A 372 19.15 9.31 20.04
C SER A 372 17.83 8.93 20.70
N GLY A 373 16.88 9.86 20.80
CA GLY A 373 15.52 9.60 21.27
C GLY A 373 14.79 8.63 20.35
N LEU A 374 14.93 8.77 19.03
CA LEU A 374 14.42 7.81 18.07
C LEU A 374 15.10 6.46 18.17
N VAL A 375 16.42 6.41 18.29
CA VAL A 375 17.17 5.16 18.46
C VAL A 375 16.78 4.50 19.78
N LEU A 376 16.59 5.25 20.86
CA LEU A 376 16.13 4.76 22.15
C LEU A 376 14.67 4.34 22.14
N VAL A 377 13.79 5.04 21.41
CA VAL A 377 12.39 4.65 21.20
C VAL A 377 12.34 3.41 20.32
N ASN A 378 13.11 3.32 19.25
CA ASN A 378 13.18 2.13 18.42
C ASN A 378 13.82 0.96 19.15
N ALA A 379 14.87 1.18 19.94
CA ALA A 379 15.49 0.15 20.78
C ALA A 379 14.57 -0.25 21.93
N GLY A 380 13.82 0.69 22.51
CA GLY A 380 12.80 0.44 23.51
C GLY A 380 11.59 -0.29 22.94
N VAL A 381 11.24 -0.04 21.69
CA VAL A 381 10.20 -0.77 20.95
C VAL A 381 10.72 -2.14 20.57
N LEU A 382 11.86 -2.26 19.88
CA LEU A 382 12.53 -3.53 19.62
C LEU A 382 12.70 -4.35 20.90
N GLY A 383 13.01 -3.72 22.04
CA GLY A 383 13.08 -4.34 23.36
C GLY A 383 11.71 -4.73 23.93
N PHE A 384 10.70 -3.88 23.86
CA PHE A 384 9.31 -4.17 24.25
C PHE A 384 8.64 -5.23 23.36
N VAL A 385 9.15 -5.38 22.13
CA VAL A 385 8.69 -6.27 21.07
C VAL A 385 9.39 -7.63 21.11
N SER A 386 10.68 -7.63 21.45
CA SER A 386 11.46 -8.85 21.71
C SER A 386 11.27 -9.35 23.13
N ALA A 387 10.67 -8.55 24.02
CA ALA A 387 10.11 -9.05 25.25
C ALA A 387 9.09 -10.12 24.87
N PRO A 388 9.26 -11.38 25.31
CA PRO A 388 8.28 -12.42 25.05
C PRO A 388 6.94 -11.87 25.51
N GLN A 389 5.97 -11.80 24.59
CA GLN A 389 4.63 -11.39 24.95
C GLN A 389 4.14 -12.39 26.01
N ALA A 390 4.19 -11.98 27.27
CA ALA A 390 3.27 -12.45 28.29
C ALA A 390 1.88 -11.86 27.99
N LEU A 391 1.40 -12.04 26.76
CA LEU A 391 -0.02 -12.16 26.55
C LEU A 391 -0.38 -13.43 27.31
N LYS A 392 -0.97 -13.30 28.50
CA LYS A 392 -1.91 -14.33 28.93
C LYS A 392 -2.84 -14.51 27.73
N PRO A 393 -2.92 -15.70 27.13
CA PRO A 393 -3.89 -15.94 26.08
C PRO A 393 -5.23 -15.55 26.68
N THR A 394 -5.88 -14.52 26.13
CA THR A 394 -7.34 -14.53 26.19
C THR A 394 -7.70 -15.77 25.38
N GLU A 395 -8.06 -16.85 26.07
CA GLU A 395 -8.58 -18.07 25.46
C GLU A 395 -9.82 -17.71 24.63
N LEU A 396 -9.61 -17.37 23.36
CA LEU A 396 -10.45 -17.94 22.32
C LEU A 396 -9.90 -19.37 22.11
N PRO A 397 -10.76 -20.40 22.04
CA PRO A 397 -10.32 -21.78 22.04
C PRO A 397 -9.27 -21.97 20.94
N GLU A 398 -8.12 -22.53 21.31
CA GLU A 398 -7.11 -22.97 20.36
C GLU A 398 -7.80 -23.83 19.28
N ALA A 399 -7.78 -23.36 18.04
CA ALA A 399 -7.75 -24.29 16.93
C ALA A 399 -6.40 -24.99 17.04
N PRO A 400 -6.35 -26.32 17.21
CA PRO A 400 -5.11 -27.01 17.50
C PRO A 400 -4.09 -26.75 16.40
N GLN A 401 -2.88 -26.37 16.82
CA GLN A 401 -1.69 -26.47 15.98
C GLN A 401 -1.53 -27.93 15.57
N ALA A 402 -1.96 -28.26 14.36
CA ALA A 402 -1.45 -29.42 13.68
C ALA A 402 0.00 -29.09 13.32
N ALA A 403 0.92 -29.71 14.07
CA ALA A 403 2.32 -29.81 13.70
C ALA A 403 2.44 -30.16 12.21
N SER A 404 3.50 -29.65 11.61
CA SER A 404 4.05 -30.06 10.32
C SER A 404 4.32 -31.58 10.30
N ALA A 405 3.27 -32.34 10.06
CA ALA A 405 3.33 -33.67 9.50
C ALA A 405 2.44 -33.62 8.27
N SER A 406 3.01 -33.87 7.09
CA SER A 406 2.20 -34.26 5.93
C SER A 406 1.17 -35.28 6.42
N PRO A 407 -0.15 -35.03 6.28
CA PRO A 407 -1.09 -36.06 6.60
C PRO A 407 -0.79 -37.21 5.64
N ALA A 408 -0.48 -38.39 6.21
CA ALA A 408 -0.46 -39.62 5.44
C ALA A 408 -1.77 -39.68 4.62
N PRO A 409 -1.73 -40.16 3.37
CA PRO A 409 -2.86 -40.08 2.46
C PRO A 409 -4.03 -40.86 3.05
N VAL A 410 -4.94 -40.16 3.74
CA VAL A 410 -6.20 -40.74 4.18
C VAL A 410 -7.04 -40.85 2.93
N THR A 411 -7.16 -42.07 2.42
CA THR A 411 -8.02 -42.37 1.29
C THR A 411 -9.46 -42.00 1.71
N PRO A 412 -10.11 -41.03 1.06
CA PRO A 412 -11.45 -40.64 1.46
C PRO A 412 -12.41 -41.83 1.25
N PRO A 413 -13.43 -42.00 2.10
CA PRO A 413 -14.45 -43.01 1.87
C PRO A 413 -15.11 -42.72 0.52
N LYS A 414 -15.17 -43.75 -0.35
CA LYS A 414 -15.86 -43.66 -1.63
C LYS A 414 -17.33 -43.32 -1.37
N VAL A 415 -17.70 -42.06 -1.62
CA VAL A 415 -19.10 -41.67 -1.74
C VAL A 415 -19.57 -42.15 -3.11
N ASN A 416 -20.24 -43.30 -3.13
CA ASN A 416 -20.91 -43.79 -4.33
C ASN A 416 -21.96 -42.74 -4.76
N GLY A 417 -21.75 -42.13 -5.93
CA GLY A 417 -22.60 -41.06 -6.49
C GLY A 417 -21.92 -39.70 -6.66
N ALA A 418 -20.63 -39.54 -6.31
CA ALA A 418 -19.92 -38.28 -6.55
C ALA A 418 -19.68 -38.04 -8.05
N ARG A 419 -20.28 -36.97 -8.60
CA ARG A 419 -20.13 -36.53 -10.01
C ARG A 419 -18.69 -36.24 -10.42
N TYR A 420 -17.84 -35.88 -9.45
CA TYR A 420 -16.43 -35.54 -9.66
C TYR A 420 -15.54 -36.35 -8.73
N GLN A 421 -14.41 -36.81 -9.24
CA GLN A 421 -13.40 -37.51 -8.45
C GLN A 421 -12.62 -36.55 -7.56
N LYS A 422 -12.34 -35.34 -8.05
CA LYS A 422 -11.64 -34.28 -7.31
C LYS A 422 -12.13 -32.91 -7.78
N VAL A 423 -12.39 -32.02 -6.84
CA VAL A 423 -12.74 -30.62 -7.12
C VAL A 423 -11.61 -29.72 -6.62
N THR A 424 -11.03 -28.89 -7.49
CA THR A 424 -9.99 -27.94 -7.07
C THR A 424 -10.55 -26.55 -6.90
N LEU A 425 -10.43 -25.97 -5.71
CA LEU A 425 -10.92 -24.63 -5.40
C LEU A 425 -9.73 -23.68 -5.35
N VAL A 426 -9.73 -22.71 -6.26
CA VAL A 426 -8.71 -21.65 -6.32
C VAL A 426 -9.38 -20.33 -6.01
N GLY A 427 -8.89 -19.62 -4.99
CA GLY A 427 -9.47 -18.32 -4.70
C GLY A 427 -8.68 -17.42 -3.76
N ASP A 428 -9.31 -16.30 -3.42
CA ASP A 428 -8.77 -15.29 -2.52
C ASP A 428 -9.24 -15.50 -1.06
N SER A 429 -9.21 -14.43 -0.25
CA SER A 429 -9.57 -14.46 1.17
C SER A 429 -11.02 -14.90 1.42
N VAL A 430 -11.94 -14.62 0.50
CA VAL A 430 -13.36 -14.98 0.67
C VAL A 430 -13.53 -16.50 0.56
N LEU A 431 -12.90 -17.12 -0.44
CA LEU A 431 -12.89 -18.58 -0.58
C LEU A 431 -12.13 -19.24 0.57
N LEU A 432 -11.00 -18.66 0.97
CA LEU A 432 -10.22 -19.14 2.11
C LEU A 432 -11.06 -19.15 3.40
N GLY A 433 -11.82 -18.09 3.66
CA GLY A 433 -12.72 -18.01 4.83
C GLY A 433 -13.82 -19.07 4.83
N ALA A 434 -14.32 -19.45 3.65
CA ALA A 434 -15.30 -20.53 3.51
C ALA A 434 -14.69 -21.94 3.52
N SER A 435 -13.36 -22.06 3.32
CA SER A 435 -12.69 -23.33 3.05
C SER A 435 -12.92 -24.43 4.10
N PRO A 436 -12.94 -24.17 5.43
CA PRO A 436 -13.15 -25.24 6.40
C PRO A 436 -14.54 -25.88 6.27
N TYR A 437 -15.54 -25.07 5.92
CA TYR A 437 -16.90 -25.55 5.69
C TYR A 437 -17.03 -26.29 4.36
N LEU A 438 -16.42 -25.75 3.30
CA LEU A 438 -16.37 -26.38 1.97
C LEU A 438 -15.72 -27.77 2.02
N LEU A 439 -14.54 -27.90 2.62
CA LEU A 439 -13.81 -29.17 2.73
C LEU A 439 -14.59 -30.23 3.54
N ARG A 440 -15.35 -29.82 4.56
CA ARG A 440 -16.19 -30.73 5.34
C ARG A 440 -17.39 -31.25 4.56
N ARG A 441 -17.91 -30.48 3.60
CA ARG A 441 -19.15 -30.77 2.86
C ARG A 441 -18.91 -31.20 1.42
N LEU A 442 -17.69 -31.06 0.92
CA LEU A 442 -17.19 -31.54 -0.37
C LEU A 442 -15.90 -32.35 -0.10
N PRO A 443 -16.01 -33.62 0.32
CA PRO A 443 -14.82 -34.41 0.71
C PRO A 443 -13.86 -34.70 -0.46
N SER A 444 -14.29 -34.52 -1.71
CA SER A 444 -13.43 -34.58 -2.90
C SER A 444 -12.73 -33.26 -3.22
N ALA A 445 -12.94 -32.21 -2.42
CA ALA A 445 -12.36 -30.90 -2.64
C ALA A 445 -10.91 -30.79 -2.14
N SER A 446 -10.07 -30.09 -2.91
CA SER A 446 -8.79 -29.53 -2.46
C SER A 446 -8.84 -28.01 -2.60
N VAL A 447 -8.37 -27.27 -1.60
CA VAL A 447 -8.41 -25.80 -1.61
C VAL A 447 -7.00 -25.24 -1.72
N GLU A 448 -6.83 -24.32 -2.66
CA GLU A 448 -5.65 -23.48 -2.80
C GLU A 448 -6.12 -22.03 -2.78
N ALA A 449 -6.10 -21.39 -1.61
CA ALA A 449 -6.58 -20.02 -1.42
C ALA A 449 -5.69 -19.23 -0.45
N LYS A 450 -5.56 -17.92 -0.68
CA LYS A 450 -4.65 -17.07 0.10
C LYS A 450 -5.26 -15.69 0.37
N VAL A 451 -5.05 -15.17 1.57
CA VAL A 451 -5.42 -13.79 1.93
C VAL A 451 -4.70 -12.81 1.00
N GLY A 452 -5.43 -11.84 0.44
CA GLY A 452 -4.86 -10.83 -0.46
C GLY A 452 -4.42 -11.37 -1.83
N ARG A 453 -4.84 -12.58 -2.23
CA ARG A 453 -4.47 -13.12 -3.55
C ARG A 453 -5.01 -12.22 -4.66
N GLN A 454 -4.14 -11.95 -5.64
CA GLN A 454 -4.46 -11.24 -6.87
C GLN A 454 -4.88 -12.17 -8.01
N GLY A 455 -5.57 -11.60 -9.00
CA GLY A 455 -5.92 -12.31 -10.22
C GLY A 455 -4.71 -12.88 -10.97
N SER A 456 -3.64 -12.08 -11.06
CA SER A 456 -2.38 -12.45 -11.71
C SER A 456 -1.72 -13.66 -11.05
N ASP A 457 -1.76 -13.76 -9.72
CA ASP A 457 -1.26 -14.93 -8.99
C ASP A 457 -2.15 -16.16 -9.17
N GLY A 458 -3.46 -15.96 -9.37
CA GLY A 458 -4.40 -17.04 -9.65
C GLY A 458 -4.05 -17.86 -10.89
N LEU A 459 -3.60 -17.20 -11.97
CA LEU A 459 -3.13 -17.90 -13.18
C LEU A 459 -1.91 -18.78 -12.89
N LYS A 460 -0.91 -18.23 -12.19
CA LYS A 460 0.31 -18.98 -11.82
C LYS A 460 -0.01 -20.19 -10.96
N VAL A 461 -0.94 -20.04 -10.02
CA VAL A 461 -1.43 -21.14 -9.17
C VAL A 461 -2.06 -22.24 -10.02
N VAL A 462 -2.97 -21.89 -10.94
CA VAL A 462 -3.61 -22.87 -11.82
C VAL A 462 -2.59 -23.59 -12.71
N GLN A 463 -1.60 -22.87 -13.23
CA GLN A 463 -0.50 -23.45 -14.00
C GLN A 463 0.33 -24.44 -13.17
N SER A 464 0.77 -24.05 -11.97
CA SER A 464 1.51 -24.94 -11.05
C SER A 464 0.71 -26.20 -10.73
N LEU A 465 -0.58 -26.05 -10.38
CA LEU A 465 -1.46 -27.18 -10.09
C LEU A 465 -1.66 -28.10 -11.30
N ARG A 466 -1.62 -27.56 -12.53
CA ARG A 466 -1.71 -28.35 -13.76
C ARG A 466 -0.42 -29.14 -13.99
N GLU A 467 0.73 -28.49 -13.87
CA GLU A 467 2.07 -29.09 -14.03
C GLU A 467 2.31 -30.20 -13.00
N GLU A 468 1.87 -29.99 -11.76
CA GLU A 468 1.99 -30.96 -10.67
C GLU A 468 0.89 -32.05 -10.70
N ALA A 469 0.03 -32.08 -11.72
CA ALA A 469 -1.11 -32.99 -11.84
C ALA A 469 -2.06 -32.98 -10.63
N GLN A 470 -2.20 -31.81 -9.98
CA GLN A 470 -3.05 -31.61 -8.80
C GLN A 470 -4.44 -31.05 -9.13
N LEU A 471 -4.69 -30.57 -10.36
CA LEU A 471 -6.03 -30.15 -10.80
C LEU A 471 -7.03 -31.31 -10.85
N GLY A 472 -8.17 -31.14 -10.19
CA GLY A 472 -9.29 -32.07 -10.22
C GLY A 472 -10.04 -32.08 -11.55
N ASP A 473 -11.04 -32.96 -11.67
CA ASP A 473 -11.91 -33.04 -12.86
C ASP A 473 -12.99 -31.95 -12.89
N ALA A 474 -13.14 -31.19 -11.80
CA ALA A 474 -13.83 -29.90 -11.76
C ALA A 474 -13.01 -28.84 -11.00
N ALA A 475 -13.24 -27.56 -11.30
CA ALA A 475 -12.59 -26.43 -10.64
C ALA A 475 -13.60 -25.38 -10.17
N VAL A 476 -13.26 -24.66 -9.10
CA VAL A 476 -13.98 -23.47 -8.62
C VAL A 476 -13.00 -22.31 -8.53
N ILE A 477 -13.29 -21.19 -9.21
CA ILE A 477 -12.45 -20.00 -9.27
C ILE A 477 -13.19 -18.84 -8.61
N HIS A 478 -12.61 -18.24 -7.57
CA HIS A 478 -13.12 -17.01 -6.97
C HIS A 478 -11.96 -16.02 -6.71
N LEU A 479 -11.79 -15.08 -7.64
CA LEU A 479 -10.72 -14.08 -7.64
C LEU A 479 -11.29 -12.71 -7.98
N GLY A 480 -10.60 -11.65 -7.57
CA GLY A 480 -10.93 -10.26 -7.93
C GLY A 480 -11.50 -9.43 -6.78
N THR A 481 -11.56 -9.97 -5.57
CA THR A 481 -12.03 -9.23 -4.38
C THR A 481 -11.02 -8.13 -3.99
N ASN A 482 -9.74 -8.45 -4.12
CA ASN A 482 -8.65 -7.61 -3.60
C ASN A 482 -8.16 -6.54 -4.59
N GLY A 483 -8.40 -6.67 -5.89
CA GLY A 483 -7.89 -5.77 -6.92
C GLY A 483 -8.46 -6.06 -8.32
N TYR A 484 -8.04 -5.27 -9.32
CA TYR A 484 -8.45 -5.45 -10.71
C TYR A 484 -8.00 -6.82 -11.27
N LEU A 485 -8.85 -7.42 -12.09
CA LEU A 485 -8.52 -8.61 -12.88
C LEU A 485 -8.21 -8.22 -14.32
N ALA A 486 -7.02 -8.58 -14.80
CA ALA A 486 -6.70 -8.48 -16.22
C ALA A 486 -7.51 -9.48 -17.05
N GLU A 487 -8.17 -9.00 -18.11
CA GLU A 487 -8.93 -9.88 -19.01
C GLU A 487 -8.05 -10.97 -19.63
N LYS A 488 -6.87 -10.61 -20.13
CA LYS A 488 -5.95 -11.57 -20.77
C LYS A 488 -5.49 -12.67 -19.81
N GLN A 489 -5.18 -12.33 -18.56
CA GLN A 489 -4.79 -13.32 -17.56
C GLN A 489 -5.97 -14.20 -17.14
N PHE A 490 -7.16 -13.62 -17.02
CA PHE A 490 -8.37 -14.38 -16.69
C PHE A 490 -8.76 -15.35 -17.81
N ARG A 491 -8.69 -14.93 -19.08
CA ARG A 491 -8.84 -15.82 -20.25
C ARG A 491 -7.82 -16.94 -20.24
N ALA A 492 -6.53 -16.61 -20.10
CA ALA A 492 -5.46 -17.60 -20.04
C ALA A 492 -5.67 -18.61 -18.89
N LEU A 493 -6.22 -18.16 -17.76
CA LEU A 493 -6.56 -19.04 -16.63
C LEU A 493 -7.66 -20.03 -17.02
N LEU A 494 -8.74 -19.57 -17.65
CA LEU A 494 -9.83 -20.45 -18.09
C LEU A 494 -9.40 -21.40 -19.22
N GLU A 495 -8.50 -20.96 -20.11
CA GLU A 495 -7.87 -21.83 -21.13
C GLU A 495 -7.16 -23.04 -20.50
N GLN A 496 -6.50 -22.86 -19.35
CA GLN A 496 -5.88 -23.94 -18.58
C GLN A 496 -6.91 -24.94 -17.99
N LEU A 497 -8.21 -24.65 -18.07
CA LEU A 497 -9.27 -25.46 -17.46
C LEU A 497 -10.28 -25.99 -18.50
N THR A 498 -10.02 -25.82 -19.79
CA THR A 498 -10.92 -26.24 -20.89
C THR A 498 -11.17 -27.75 -20.95
N ASP A 499 -10.24 -28.56 -20.46
CA ASP A 499 -10.35 -30.02 -20.39
C ASP A 499 -11.04 -30.52 -19.11
N ARG A 500 -11.45 -29.62 -18.22
CA ARG A 500 -12.20 -29.94 -17.00
C ARG A 500 -13.68 -30.12 -17.33
N LYS A 501 -14.35 -31.02 -16.63
CA LYS A 501 -15.79 -31.32 -16.84
C LYS A 501 -16.66 -30.10 -16.53
N THR A 502 -16.30 -29.34 -15.50
CA THR A 502 -17.03 -28.14 -15.08
C THR A 502 -16.09 -27.18 -14.36
N VAL A 503 -16.18 -25.90 -14.71
CA VAL A 503 -15.46 -24.81 -14.06
C VAL A 503 -16.50 -23.84 -13.49
N VAL A 504 -16.58 -23.73 -12.18
CA VAL A 504 -17.45 -22.76 -11.52
C VAL A 504 -16.67 -21.47 -11.31
N VAL A 505 -17.13 -20.38 -11.87
CA VAL A 505 -16.56 -19.05 -11.63
C VAL A 505 -17.51 -18.30 -10.71
N VAL A 506 -17.00 -17.77 -9.60
CA VAL A 506 -17.76 -16.95 -8.66
C VAL A 506 -17.33 -15.50 -8.82
N ASN A 507 -18.25 -14.61 -9.21
CA ASN A 507 -17.95 -13.18 -9.29
C ASN A 507 -17.90 -12.54 -7.89
N VAL A 508 -17.49 -11.27 -7.80
CA VAL A 508 -17.10 -10.68 -6.51
C VAL A 508 -18.15 -9.73 -5.93
N TYR A 509 -18.23 -9.69 -4.60
CA TYR A 509 -19.09 -8.75 -3.86
C TYR A 509 -18.24 -7.87 -2.93
N GLY A 510 -18.64 -6.60 -2.79
CA GLY A 510 -17.99 -5.62 -1.91
C GLY A 510 -17.94 -4.22 -2.53
N ALA A 511 -17.95 -3.19 -1.68
CA ALA A 511 -17.91 -1.78 -2.10
C ALA A 511 -16.49 -1.34 -2.49
N ARG A 512 -15.99 -1.81 -3.64
CA ARG A 512 -14.68 -1.45 -4.22
C ARG A 512 -14.84 -0.87 -5.62
N ARG A 513 -13.93 0.02 -6.00
CA ARG A 513 -13.90 0.67 -7.33
C ARG A 513 -13.69 -0.30 -8.50
N TRP A 514 -13.09 -1.47 -8.25
CA TRP A 514 -12.90 -2.53 -9.25
C TRP A 514 -14.02 -3.58 -9.27
N THR A 515 -14.96 -3.59 -8.32
CA THR A 515 -16.00 -4.64 -8.25
C THR A 515 -16.80 -4.71 -9.54
N SER A 516 -17.38 -3.60 -10.00
CA SER A 516 -18.19 -3.57 -11.22
C SER A 516 -17.36 -3.84 -12.49
N PRO A 517 -16.19 -3.21 -12.70
CA PRO A 517 -15.30 -3.56 -13.81
C PRO A 517 -14.93 -5.05 -13.86
N ASN A 518 -14.55 -5.65 -12.72
CA ASN A 518 -14.22 -7.07 -12.63
C ASN A 518 -15.43 -7.95 -12.96
N ASN A 519 -16.59 -7.68 -12.38
CA ASN A 519 -17.79 -8.49 -12.59
C ASN A 519 -18.26 -8.44 -14.06
N ASN A 520 -18.20 -7.27 -14.69
CA ASN A 520 -18.51 -7.12 -16.12
C ASN A 520 -17.54 -7.93 -17.00
N MET A 521 -16.24 -7.87 -16.69
CA MET A 521 -15.22 -8.65 -17.40
C MET A 521 -15.42 -10.16 -17.19
N ILE A 522 -15.60 -10.61 -15.94
CA ILE A 522 -15.84 -12.01 -15.58
C ILE A 522 -17.06 -12.54 -16.33
N ALA A 523 -18.18 -11.81 -16.33
CA ALA A 523 -19.40 -12.24 -16.96
C ALA A 523 -19.24 -12.42 -18.48
N ARG A 524 -18.62 -11.44 -19.14
CA ARG A 524 -18.37 -11.48 -20.59
C ARG A 524 -17.41 -12.61 -20.97
N VAL A 525 -16.27 -12.74 -20.28
CA VAL A 525 -15.26 -13.76 -20.61
C VAL A 525 -15.79 -15.17 -20.32
N SER A 526 -16.56 -15.37 -19.25
CA SER A 526 -17.09 -16.68 -18.89
C SER A 526 -18.03 -17.26 -19.96
N GLN A 527 -18.70 -16.41 -20.75
CA GLN A 527 -19.59 -16.84 -21.84
C GLN A 527 -18.83 -17.50 -23.00
N ASP A 528 -17.53 -17.24 -23.13
CA ASP A 528 -16.72 -17.79 -24.23
C ASP A 528 -16.28 -19.25 -23.97
N PHE A 529 -16.52 -19.79 -22.77
CA PHE A 529 -16.08 -21.13 -22.36
C PHE A 529 -17.28 -22.02 -22.04
N GLY A 530 -17.54 -23.02 -22.89
CA GLY A 530 -18.73 -23.89 -22.77
C GLY A 530 -18.78 -24.78 -21.52
N ASN A 531 -17.66 -24.97 -20.82
CA ASN A 531 -17.59 -25.73 -19.57
C ASN A 531 -17.62 -24.85 -18.31
N VAL A 532 -17.80 -23.52 -18.46
CA VAL A 532 -17.84 -22.55 -17.35
C VAL A 532 -19.28 -22.30 -16.90
N GLN A 533 -19.50 -22.30 -15.58
CA GLN A 533 -20.74 -21.85 -14.94
C GLN A 533 -20.45 -20.66 -14.04
N LEU A 534 -21.10 -19.53 -14.33
CA LEU A 534 -20.98 -18.32 -13.53
C LEU A 534 -21.97 -18.34 -12.36
N VAL A 535 -21.46 -18.19 -11.14
CA VAL A 535 -22.23 -17.89 -9.94
C VAL A 535 -22.21 -16.38 -9.72
N ASP A 536 -23.37 -15.75 -9.82
CA ASP A 536 -23.55 -14.32 -9.57
C ASP A 536 -23.67 -14.02 -8.06
N TRP A 537 -22.54 -14.21 -7.37
CA TRP A 537 -22.39 -13.89 -5.96
C TRP A 537 -22.59 -12.39 -5.67
N HIS A 538 -22.31 -11.52 -6.63
CA HIS A 538 -22.55 -10.09 -6.53
C HIS A 538 -24.03 -9.78 -6.32
N ALA A 539 -24.92 -10.27 -7.21
CA ALA A 539 -26.36 -10.06 -7.07
C ALA A 539 -26.92 -10.70 -5.79
N ILE A 540 -26.44 -11.91 -5.45
CA ILE A 540 -26.83 -12.61 -4.22
C ILE A 540 -26.43 -11.80 -2.99
N GLY A 541 -25.22 -11.23 -2.98
CA GLY A 541 -24.73 -10.44 -1.88
C GLY A 541 -25.48 -9.11 -1.73
N GLN A 542 -25.85 -8.46 -2.83
CA GLN A 542 -26.68 -7.25 -2.82
C GLN A 542 -28.05 -7.51 -2.18
N ALA A 543 -28.67 -8.64 -2.49
CA ALA A 543 -29.96 -9.03 -1.94
C ALA A 543 -29.88 -9.50 -0.48
N ASN A 544 -28.70 -9.89 0.01
CA ASN A 544 -28.52 -10.50 1.34
C ASN A 544 -27.33 -9.90 2.12
N PRO A 545 -27.42 -8.64 2.60
CA PRO A 545 -26.33 -8.00 3.33
C PRO A 545 -25.87 -8.75 4.60
N ASN A 546 -26.77 -9.52 5.21
CA ASN A 546 -26.49 -10.37 6.38
C ASN A 546 -25.55 -11.57 6.09
N TYR A 547 -25.24 -11.84 4.82
CA TYR A 547 -24.26 -12.86 4.44
C TYR A 547 -22.82 -12.41 4.68
N PHE A 548 -22.58 -11.15 4.98
CA PHE A 548 -21.25 -10.61 5.20
C PHE A 548 -21.07 -10.19 6.66
N VAL A 549 -19.85 -10.30 7.17
CA VAL A 549 -19.49 -9.75 8.48
C VAL A 549 -19.41 -8.23 8.39
N GLN A 550 -18.98 -7.59 9.49
CA GLN A 550 -18.96 -6.15 9.56
C GLN A 550 -18.17 -5.53 8.41
N ASP A 551 -17.11 -6.19 7.92
CA ASP A 551 -16.22 -5.80 6.83
C ASP A 551 -16.83 -5.80 5.41
N GLY A 552 -18.08 -6.25 5.24
CA GLY A 552 -18.82 -6.18 3.98
C GLY A 552 -18.24 -7.01 2.83
N ILE A 553 -17.26 -7.86 3.10
CA ILE A 553 -16.54 -8.68 2.11
C ILE A 553 -16.48 -10.14 2.57
N HIS A 554 -16.07 -10.38 3.83
CA HIS A 554 -15.94 -11.73 4.36
C HIS A 554 -17.28 -12.27 4.83
N LEU A 555 -17.43 -13.58 4.72
CA LEU A 555 -18.70 -14.26 4.92
C LEU A 555 -19.03 -14.42 6.40
N SER A 556 -20.27 -14.12 6.75
CA SER A 556 -20.88 -14.53 8.02
C SER A 556 -21.18 -16.05 8.01
N GLY A 557 -21.57 -16.63 9.15
CA GLY A 557 -21.93 -18.05 9.20
C GLY A 557 -23.06 -18.43 8.23
N SER A 558 -24.07 -17.57 8.07
CA SER A 558 -25.12 -17.73 7.05
C SER A 558 -24.60 -17.53 5.63
N GLY A 559 -23.68 -16.58 5.43
CA GLY A 559 -23.03 -16.35 4.14
C GLY A 559 -22.20 -17.55 3.67
N ILE A 560 -21.43 -18.18 4.55
CA ILE A 560 -20.66 -19.40 4.24
C ILE A 560 -21.59 -20.52 3.76
N HIS A 561 -22.75 -20.67 4.41
CA HIS A 561 -23.73 -21.68 4.03
C HIS A 561 -24.32 -21.40 2.63
N ALA A 562 -24.72 -20.15 2.38
CA ALA A 562 -25.24 -19.73 1.08
C ALA A 562 -24.18 -19.87 -0.03
N TYR A 563 -22.95 -19.43 0.23
CA TYR A 563 -21.80 -19.52 -0.68
C TYR A 563 -21.52 -20.98 -1.09
N TYR A 564 -21.47 -21.89 -0.12
CA TYR A 564 -21.37 -23.33 -0.38
C TYR A 564 -22.52 -23.85 -1.25
N ASN A 565 -23.76 -23.47 -0.94
CA ASN A 565 -24.93 -23.94 -1.68
C ASN A 565 -24.86 -23.50 -3.16
N GLN A 566 -24.44 -22.27 -3.43
CA GLN A 566 -24.27 -21.78 -4.80
C GLN A 566 -23.20 -22.54 -5.57
N ILE A 567 -22.02 -22.75 -4.97
CA ILE A 567 -20.94 -23.56 -5.57
C ILE A 567 -21.43 -24.98 -5.87
N ARG A 568 -22.12 -25.61 -4.91
CA ARG A 568 -22.64 -26.97 -5.06
C ARG A 568 -23.68 -27.09 -6.17
N MET A 569 -24.59 -26.11 -6.28
CA MET A 569 -25.59 -26.05 -7.35
C MET A 569 -24.93 -25.88 -8.71
N ALA A 570 -23.93 -25.00 -8.83
CA ALA A 570 -23.15 -24.80 -10.06
C ALA A 570 -22.28 -26.01 -10.43
N LEU A 571 -21.88 -26.82 -9.46
CA LEU A 571 -21.29 -28.13 -9.71
C LEU A 571 -22.33 -29.17 -10.19
N GLY A 572 -23.61 -28.79 -10.30
CA GLY A 572 -24.69 -29.65 -10.78
C GLY A 572 -25.04 -30.77 -9.79
N GLN A 573 -24.95 -30.47 -8.50
CA GLN A 573 -25.40 -31.31 -7.40
C GLN A 573 -26.59 -30.62 -6.69
N PRO A 574 -27.83 -30.79 -7.18
CA PRO A 574 -29.02 -30.23 -6.52
C PRO A 574 -29.20 -30.82 -5.10
N GLU A 575 -30.02 -30.19 -4.25
CA GLU A 575 -30.25 -30.61 -2.84
C GLU A 575 -30.39 -32.14 -2.67
N ALA A 576 -29.42 -32.75 -1.97
CA ALA A 576 -29.79 -33.84 -1.09
C ALA A 576 -30.57 -33.18 0.04
N MET A 577 -31.81 -33.62 0.30
CA MET A 577 -32.51 -33.25 1.53
C MET A 577 -31.57 -33.54 2.70
N VAL A 578 -30.95 -32.50 3.26
CA VAL A 578 -30.16 -32.65 4.47
C VAL A 578 -31.17 -32.80 5.60
N SER A 579 -31.59 -34.05 5.85
CA SER A 579 -32.20 -34.43 7.12
C SER A 579 -31.14 -34.28 8.20
N GLY A 580 -31.01 -33.07 8.75
CA GLY A 580 -30.10 -32.74 9.83
C GLY A 580 -30.54 -31.46 10.51
N PRO A 581 -30.35 -31.33 11.85
CA PRO A 581 -30.89 -30.21 12.59
C PRO A 581 -30.33 -28.88 12.06
N THR A 582 -31.19 -27.86 11.97
CA THR A 582 -30.75 -26.49 11.70
C THR A 582 -29.83 -26.01 12.84
N LEU A 583 -28.93 -25.04 12.58
CA LEU A 583 -28.00 -24.51 13.59
C LEU A 583 -28.65 -24.01 14.89
N ARG A 584 -29.97 -23.74 14.89
CA ARG A 584 -30.78 -23.43 16.09
C ARG A 584 -31.15 -24.64 16.95
N GLN A 585 -31.06 -25.86 16.40
CA GLN A 585 -31.46 -27.12 17.05
C GLN A 585 -30.27 -27.92 17.60
N LEU A 586 -29.04 -27.47 17.37
CA LEU A 586 -27.85 -28.03 18.00
C LEU A 586 -27.74 -27.45 19.42
N LYS A 587 -28.04 -28.25 20.45
CA LYS A 587 -27.61 -27.94 21.83
C LYS A 587 -26.09 -27.73 21.78
N ARG A 588 -25.61 -26.62 22.36
CA ARG A 588 -24.18 -26.42 22.62
C ARG A 588 -23.66 -27.69 23.30
N PRO A 589 -22.56 -28.29 22.84
CA PRO A 589 -21.94 -29.37 23.61
C PRO A 589 -21.66 -28.84 25.00
N GLN A 590 -22.14 -29.55 26.03
CA GLN A 590 -21.69 -29.30 27.39
C GLN A 590 -20.19 -29.57 27.38
N LEU A 591 -19.40 -28.53 27.66
CA LEU A 591 -17.98 -28.70 27.95
C LEU A 591 -17.87 -29.74 29.08
N PRO A 592 -16.97 -30.74 28.96
CA PRO A 592 -16.70 -31.61 30.10
C PRO A 592 -16.32 -30.72 31.29
N LYS A 593 -16.93 -30.98 32.46
CA LYS A 593 -16.49 -30.36 33.70
C LYS A 593 -14.98 -30.59 33.84
N PRO A 594 -14.21 -29.61 34.32
CA PRO A 594 -12.79 -29.83 34.60
C PRO A 594 -12.68 -31.07 35.48
N SER A 595 -11.94 -32.08 35.02
CA SER A 595 -11.48 -33.16 35.87
C SER A 595 -10.80 -32.54 37.07
N ALA A 596 -11.28 -32.87 38.28
CA ALA A 596 -10.64 -32.49 39.52
C ALA A 596 -9.14 -32.82 39.43
N GLN A 597 -8.31 -31.85 39.79
CA GLN A 597 -6.89 -32.08 40.00
C GLN A 597 -6.72 -33.27 40.96
N PRO A 598 -5.75 -34.16 40.74
CA PRO A 598 -5.38 -35.11 41.77
C PRO A 598 -4.90 -34.32 43.00
N GLU A 599 -5.44 -34.65 44.17
CA GLU A 599 -4.95 -34.16 45.46
C GLU A 599 -3.43 -34.37 45.58
N PRO A 600 -2.69 -33.40 46.15
CA PRO A 600 -1.29 -33.62 46.49
C PRO A 600 -1.19 -34.67 47.60
N ALA A 601 -0.26 -35.61 47.42
CA ALA A 601 0.08 -36.59 48.45
C ALA A 601 0.42 -35.90 49.78
N ASN A 602 -0.20 -36.41 50.84
CA ASN A 602 -0.04 -35.98 52.23
C ASN A 602 1.43 -36.00 52.67
N PRO A 603 1.91 -35.02 53.46
CA PRO A 603 3.24 -35.06 54.05
C PRO A 603 3.27 -36.00 55.27
N GLU A 604 4.27 -36.88 55.33
CA GLU A 604 4.58 -37.66 56.54
C GLU A 604 5.07 -36.74 57.69
N PRO A 605 4.87 -37.15 58.96
CA PRO A 605 4.89 -36.26 60.10
C PRO A 605 6.31 -35.95 60.60
N LYS A 606 6.47 -34.72 61.12
CA LYS A 606 7.65 -34.25 61.83
C LYS A 606 7.97 -35.14 63.04
N ALA A 607 9.20 -35.65 63.09
CA ALA A 607 9.86 -36.05 64.34
C ALA A 607 11.00 -35.06 64.68
N THR A 608 10.89 -34.61 65.92
CA THR A 608 11.74 -33.81 66.81
C THR A 608 13.27 -33.90 66.73
N ASN A 609 13.88 -32.77 67.11
CA ASN A 609 15.14 -32.54 67.83
C ASN A 609 16.49 -32.31 67.07
N LEU A 610 17.03 -31.10 67.31
CA LEU A 610 18.42 -30.60 67.23
C LEU A 610 19.45 -31.46 68.02
N PRO A 611 20.79 -31.22 68.02
CA PRO A 611 21.57 -30.07 67.49
C PRO A 611 22.93 -30.38 66.78
N ALA A 612 23.50 -29.31 66.19
CA ALA A 612 24.91 -28.89 66.12
C ALA A 612 26.04 -29.83 65.62
N GLY A 613 26.85 -29.29 64.69
CA GLY A 613 28.30 -29.49 64.70
C GLY A 613 28.99 -29.63 63.34
N THR A 614 29.92 -28.71 63.07
CA THR A 614 31.25 -28.93 62.42
C THR A 614 31.30 -29.36 60.94
N THR A 615 31.62 -28.46 60.01
CA THR A 615 32.96 -28.08 59.46
C THR A 615 33.46 -28.93 58.28
N LEU A 616 34.16 -28.23 57.37
CA LEU A 616 35.06 -28.69 56.28
C LEU A 616 34.36 -29.09 54.97
N SER A 617 34.91 -28.92 53.77
CA SER A 617 36.03 -28.16 53.18
C SER A 617 36.12 -28.68 51.74
N SER A 618 36.47 -27.82 50.77
CA SER A 618 37.15 -28.12 49.48
C SER A 618 36.48 -29.13 48.53
N THR A 619 36.41 -28.93 47.22
CA THR A 619 37.50 -28.82 46.22
C THR A 619 36.76 -28.55 44.89
N ALA A 620 36.93 -27.46 44.14
CA ALA A 620 38.06 -27.06 43.28
C ALA A 620 38.59 -28.19 42.37
N LEU A 621 38.44 -28.02 41.05
CA LEU A 621 39.30 -28.48 39.92
C LEU A 621 38.59 -28.02 38.62
N THR A 622 38.89 -26.86 38.02
CA THR A 622 39.95 -26.56 37.01
C THR A 622 40.10 -27.58 35.86
N ASP A 623 39.49 -27.26 34.70
CA ASP A 623 40.10 -26.86 33.40
C ASP A 623 41.30 -27.68 32.82
N PRO A 624 41.78 -27.42 31.58
CA PRO A 624 41.25 -27.63 30.22
C PRO A 624 42.17 -28.58 29.38
N SER A 625 41.85 -28.89 28.11
CA SER A 625 42.86 -28.93 27.01
C SER A 625 42.34 -29.40 25.64
N THR A 626 42.61 -28.55 24.63
CA THR A 626 43.21 -28.83 23.31
C THR A 626 42.47 -29.57 22.17
N SER A 627 42.35 -28.82 21.07
CA SER A 627 42.18 -29.17 19.63
C SER A 627 43.27 -30.14 19.09
N PRO A 628 43.26 -30.57 17.81
CA PRO A 628 43.06 -29.77 16.59
C PRO A 628 41.64 -29.78 16.00
#